data_AF-A0A6G3UJH3-F1
#
_entry.id   AF-A0A6G3UJH3-F1
#
_cell.length_a   1.000
_cell.length_b   1.000
_cell.length_c   1.000
_cell.angle_alpha   90.00
_cell.angle_beta   90.00
_cell.angle_gamma   90.00
#
_symmetry.space_group_name_H-M   'P 1'
#
loop_
_entity.id
_entity.type
_entity.pdbx_description
1 polymer ?
#
loop_
_entity_poly.entity_id
_entity_poly.type
_entity_poly.pdbx_seq_one_letter_code
_entity_poly.pdbx_strand_id
1 'polypeptide(L)'
;GDEQRPDESTGPEAAADGQPLTADEFDRAADELRDLLDQSVTAAERRLFELRTAAADDARILGALGDGGLLPPSPDVLATVEYLGEQGIPALPGWRYLAQAVDP
;
A
#
# COMPACT_ATOMS: atom_id res chain seq x y z
N GLY A 1 59.55 3.06 37.55
CA GLY A 1 58.26 2.41 37.35
C GLY A 1 57.37 3.44 36.74
N ASP A 2 57.19 3.38 35.44
CA ASP A 2 56.30 4.25 34.66
C ASP A 2 55.96 3.46 33.40
N GLU A 3 54.80 2.80 33.41
CA GLU A 3 54.22 2.18 32.23
C GLU A 3 52.70 2.45 32.30
N GLN A 4 52.27 3.48 31.57
CA GLN A 4 50.89 3.93 31.48
C GLN A 4 50.41 3.77 30.03
N ARG A 5 49.42 2.89 29.85
CA ARG A 5 48.58 2.58 28.65
C ARG A 5 47.79 3.81 28.14
N PRO A 6 47.24 3.89 26.89
CA PRO A 6 46.20 2.98 26.30
C PRO A 6 46.31 2.71 24.76
N ASP A 7 45.92 1.54 24.27
CA ASP A 7 44.62 1.19 23.62
C ASP A 7 44.27 2.03 22.38
N GLU A 8 44.48 1.47 21.19
CA GLU A 8 43.77 1.89 19.98
C GLU A 8 43.15 0.64 19.33
N SER A 9 41.87 0.46 19.65
CA SER A 9 40.91 -0.31 18.87
C SER A 9 40.99 0.08 17.40
N THR A 10 41.39 -0.85 16.54
CA THR A 10 41.12 -0.75 15.09
C THR A 10 39.62 -0.96 14.87
N GLY A 11 38.85 0.12 15.04
CA GLY A 11 37.50 0.23 14.51
C GLY A 11 37.51 0.29 12.98
N PRO A 12 36.38 0.01 12.31
CA PRO A 12 36.29 0.00 10.86
C PRO A 12 36.65 1.38 10.32
N GLU A 13 37.69 1.41 9.49
CA GLU A 13 38.21 2.59 8.83
C GLU A 13 37.06 3.31 8.12
N ALA A 14 36.72 4.47 8.65
CA ALA A 14 35.71 5.35 8.09
C ALA A 14 36.09 5.66 6.64
N ALA A 15 35.12 5.45 5.74
CA ALA A 15 35.19 5.82 4.34
C ALA A 15 35.82 7.22 4.20
N ALA A 16 36.98 7.29 3.55
CA ALA A 16 37.64 8.55 3.26
C ALA A 16 36.85 9.31 2.19
N ASP A 17 36.18 10.36 2.64
CA ASP A 17 35.48 11.38 1.86
C ASP A 17 36.38 12.06 0.82
N GLY A 18 35.94 12.05 -0.45
CA GLY A 18 36.34 13.05 -1.45
C GLY A 18 37.43 12.68 -2.47
N GLN A 19 38.00 11.48 -2.45
CA GLN A 19 38.85 11.03 -3.57
C GLN A 19 37.98 10.69 -4.80
N PRO A 20 38.38 11.11 -6.01
CA PRO A 20 37.67 10.72 -7.22
C PRO A 20 37.76 9.20 -7.39
N LEU A 21 36.61 8.57 -7.64
CA LEU A 21 36.50 7.14 -7.92
C LEU A 21 37.43 6.77 -9.07
N THR A 22 38.15 5.66 -8.90
CA THR A 22 38.79 5.01 -10.04
C THR A 22 37.73 4.45 -10.99
N ALA A 23 38.11 4.21 -12.25
CA ALA A 23 37.20 3.62 -13.23
C ALA A 23 36.64 2.27 -12.73
N ASP A 24 37.49 1.41 -12.17
CA ASP A 24 37.09 0.09 -11.66
C ASP A 24 36.13 0.17 -10.46
N GLU A 25 36.28 1.18 -9.59
CA GLU A 25 35.34 1.41 -8.49
C GLU A 25 34.00 1.94 -8.99
N PHE A 26 34.04 2.83 -9.98
CA PHE A 26 32.83 3.34 -10.61
C PHE A 26 32.06 2.23 -11.33
N ASP A 27 32.73 1.40 -12.12
CA ASP A 27 32.11 0.28 -12.83
C ASP A 27 31.48 -0.72 -11.84
N ARG A 28 32.19 -1.04 -10.75
CA ARG A 28 31.65 -1.91 -9.70
C ARG A 28 30.42 -1.33 -9.02
N ALA A 29 30.45 -0.03 -8.68
CA ALA A 29 29.32 0.65 -8.07
C ALA A 29 28.12 0.74 -9.04
N ALA A 30 28.38 0.90 -10.35
CA ALA A 30 27.36 0.92 -11.38
C ALA A 30 26.68 -0.46 -11.52
N ASP A 31 27.47 -1.54 -11.49
CA ASP A 31 26.94 -2.91 -11.51
C ASP A 31 26.11 -3.21 -10.26
N GLU A 32 26.59 -2.83 -9.07
CA GLU A 32 25.82 -2.99 -7.82
C GLU A 32 24.51 -2.20 -7.84
N LEU A 33 24.55 -0.94 -8.30
CA LEU A 33 23.35 -0.11 -8.43
C LEU A 33 22.36 -0.71 -9.43
N ARG A 34 22.86 -1.32 -10.50
CA ARG A 34 22.03 -2.00 -11.50
C ARG A 34 21.33 -3.20 -10.90
N ASP A 35 22.04 -4.02 -10.13
CA ASP A 35 21.47 -5.19 -9.44
C ASP A 35 20.42 -4.77 -8.40
N LEU A 36 20.69 -3.72 -7.63
CA LEU A 36 19.72 -3.16 -6.68
C LEU A 36 18.47 -2.62 -7.38
N LEU A 37 18.65 -1.93 -8.52
CA LEU A 37 17.54 -1.43 -9.31
C LEU A 37 16.68 -2.59 -9.85
N ASP A 38 17.30 -3.63 -10.40
CA ASP A 38 16.60 -4.80 -10.94
C ASP A 38 15.79 -5.53 -9.86
N GLN A 39 16.37 -5.69 -8.66
CA GLN A 39 15.67 -6.22 -7.50
C GLN A 39 14.47 -5.35 -7.09
N SER A 40 14.65 -4.03 -7.07
CA SER A 40 13.58 -3.10 -6.69
C SER A 40 12.42 -3.10 -7.70
N VAL A 41 12.74 -3.17 -9.00
CA VAL A 41 11.76 -3.26 -10.09
C VAL A 41 10.98 -4.57 -9.95
N THR A 42 11.68 -5.69 -9.79
CA THR A 42 11.06 -7.01 -9.60
C THR A 42 10.11 -7.02 -8.39
N ALA A 43 10.53 -6.41 -7.27
CA ALA A 43 9.69 -6.30 -6.07
C ALA A 43 8.45 -5.42 -6.31
N ALA A 44 8.61 -4.28 -7.00
CA ALA A 44 7.52 -3.38 -7.33
C ALA A 44 6.51 -4.01 -8.29
N GLU A 45 6.96 -4.74 -9.30
CA GLU A 45 6.10 -5.47 -10.24
C GLU A 45 5.27 -6.55 -9.54
N ARG A 46 5.90 -7.33 -8.66
CA ARG A 46 5.19 -8.30 -7.82
C ARG A 46 4.14 -7.61 -6.95
N ARG A 47 4.49 -6.49 -6.31
CA ARG A 47 3.56 -5.74 -5.48
C ARG A 47 2.38 -5.18 -6.28
N LEU A 48 2.65 -4.69 -7.48
CA LEU A 48 1.62 -4.18 -8.39
C LEU A 48 0.66 -5.30 -8.83
N PHE A 49 1.18 -6.50 -9.06
CA PHE A 49 0.35 -7.67 -9.35
C PHE A 49 -0.56 -8.04 -8.17
N GLU A 50 -0.02 -8.07 -6.94
CA GLU A 50 -0.81 -8.29 -5.72
C GLU A 50 -1.92 -7.26 -5.56
N LEU A 51 -1.60 -5.97 -5.72
CA LEU A 51 -2.57 -4.88 -5.62
C LEU A 51 -3.67 -4.96 -6.68
N ARG A 52 -3.32 -5.27 -7.93
CA ARG A 52 -4.31 -5.47 -9.00
C ARG A 52 -5.21 -6.67 -8.73
N THR A 53 -4.67 -7.74 -8.15
CA THR A 53 -5.43 -8.92 -7.78
C THR A 53 -6.42 -8.61 -6.65
N ALA A 54 -5.97 -7.91 -5.61
CA ALA A 54 -6.84 -7.44 -4.53
C ALA A 54 -7.95 -6.51 -5.06
N ALA A 55 -7.60 -5.52 -5.89
CA ALA A 55 -8.58 -4.61 -6.48
C ALA A 55 -9.60 -5.34 -7.39
N ALA A 56 -9.18 -6.38 -8.11
CA ALA A 56 -10.09 -7.20 -8.91
C ALA A 56 -11.03 -8.05 -8.04
N ASP A 57 -10.56 -8.51 -6.88
CA ASP A 57 -11.40 -9.22 -5.90
C ASP A 57 -12.41 -8.28 -5.25
N ASP A 58 -11.98 -7.10 -4.82
CA ASP A 58 -12.85 -6.05 -4.29
C ASP A 58 -13.93 -5.64 -5.29
N ALA A 59 -13.57 -5.45 -6.56
CA ALA A 59 -14.54 -5.15 -7.61
C ALA A 59 -15.56 -6.28 -7.82
N ARG A 60 -15.15 -7.55 -7.69
CA ARG A 60 -16.05 -8.70 -7.73
C ARG A 60 -17.01 -8.71 -6.54
N ILE A 61 -16.50 -8.42 -5.34
CA ILE A 61 -17.32 -8.30 -4.12
C ILE A 61 -18.32 -7.16 -4.27
N LEU A 62 -17.87 -5.97 -4.67
CA LEU A 62 -18.73 -4.81 -4.93
C LEU A 62 -19.77 -5.09 -6.03
N GLY A 63 -19.40 -5.84 -7.08
CA GLY A 63 -20.34 -6.29 -8.12
C GLY A 63 -21.40 -7.25 -7.58
N ALA A 64 -21.01 -8.22 -6.75
CA ALA A 64 -21.93 -9.15 -6.09
C ALA A 64 -22.88 -8.45 -5.11
N LEU A 65 -22.45 -7.35 -4.48
CA LEU A 65 -23.31 -6.48 -3.71
C LEU A 65 -24.38 -5.80 -4.59
N GLY A 66 -24.13 -5.59 -5.88
CA GLY A 66 -25.12 -5.11 -6.84
C GLY A 66 -26.21 -6.15 -7.15
N ASP A 67 -25.84 -7.39 -7.46
CA ASP A 67 -26.80 -8.47 -7.75
C ASP A 67 -27.39 -9.14 -6.49
N GLY A 68 -26.81 -8.86 -5.31
CA GLY A 68 -27.13 -9.47 -4.01
C GLY A 68 -27.73 -8.55 -2.94
N GLY A 69 -28.08 -7.30 -3.28
CA GLY A 69 -29.00 -6.47 -2.47
C GLY A 69 -28.46 -5.18 -1.84
N LEU A 70 -27.30 -4.68 -2.23
CA LEU A 70 -26.83 -3.36 -1.81
C LEU A 70 -26.82 -2.29 -2.93
N LEU A 71 -27.09 -2.60 -4.20
CA LEU A 71 -27.33 -1.58 -5.24
C LEU A 71 -28.02 -2.17 -6.49
N PRO A 72 -29.24 -1.73 -6.92
CA PRO A 72 -30.28 -1.00 -6.18
C PRO A 72 -30.94 -1.88 -5.09
N PRO A 73 -31.61 -1.29 -4.08
CA PRO A 73 -32.27 -2.07 -3.04
C PRO A 73 -33.32 -3.00 -3.67
N SER A 74 -33.57 -4.15 -3.03
CA SER A 74 -34.68 -5.00 -3.47
C SER A 74 -35.98 -4.18 -3.50
N PRO A 75 -36.92 -4.49 -4.41
CA PRO A 75 -38.19 -3.77 -4.50
C PRO A 75 -38.92 -3.66 -3.16
N ASP A 76 -38.84 -4.70 -2.32
CA ASP A 76 -39.46 -4.74 -1.00
C ASP A 76 -38.83 -3.73 0.00
N VAL A 77 -37.51 -3.58 -0.03
CA VAL A 77 -36.81 -2.59 0.81
C VAL A 77 -37.16 -1.18 0.35
N LEU A 78 -37.27 -0.95 -0.96
CA LEU A 78 -37.67 0.34 -1.51
C LEU A 78 -39.11 0.69 -1.08
N ALA A 79 -40.05 -0.25 -1.24
CA ALA A 79 -41.45 -0.09 -0.86
C ALA A 79 -41.61 0.15 0.65
N THR A 80 -40.82 -0.54 1.48
CA THR A 80 -40.85 -0.35 2.94
C THR A 80 -40.36 1.04 3.34
N VAL A 81 -39.26 1.52 2.73
CA VAL A 81 -38.73 2.86 3.00
C VAL A 81 -39.71 3.94 2.55
N GLU A 82 -40.37 3.77 1.40
CA GLU A 82 -41.39 4.68 0.91
C GLU A 82 -42.60 4.73 1.87
N TYR A 83 -43.12 3.56 2.27
CA TYR A 83 -44.21 3.46 3.25
C TYR A 83 -43.87 4.15 4.58
N LEU A 84 -42.66 3.94 5.11
CA LEU A 84 -42.24 4.62 6.34
C LEU A 84 -42.15 6.14 6.17
N GLY A 85 -41.67 6.60 5.01
CA GLY A 85 -41.64 8.01 4.64
C GLY A 85 -43.03 8.66 4.60
N GLU A 86 -44.03 7.96 4.05
CA GLU A 86 -45.43 8.40 4.06
C GLU A 86 -46.00 8.55 5.47
N GLN A 87 -45.52 7.74 6.43
CA GLN A 87 -45.89 7.83 7.85
C GLN A 87 -45.04 8.85 8.63
N GLY A 88 -44.14 9.59 7.98
CA GLY A 88 -43.25 10.56 8.62
C GLY A 88 -42.10 9.93 9.43
N ILE A 89 -41.82 8.64 9.22
CA ILE A 89 -40.73 7.94 9.88
C ILE A 89 -39.50 8.01 8.97
N PRO A 90 -38.39 8.66 9.40
CA PRO A 90 -37.19 8.74 8.60
C PRO A 90 -36.52 7.36 8.48
N ALA A 91 -36.36 6.89 7.26
CA ALA A 91 -35.68 5.63 6.94
C ALA A 91 -34.77 5.81 5.72
N LEU A 92 -33.63 5.13 5.75
CA LEU A 92 -32.70 5.03 4.63
C LEU A 92 -32.34 3.56 4.40
N PRO A 93 -32.23 3.10 3.15
CA PRO A 93 -31.66 1.79 2.86
C PRO A 93 -30.23 1.66 3.43
N GLY A 94 -29.88 0.48 3.96
CA GLY A 94 -28.58 0.25 4.59
C GLY A 94 -27.37 0.59 3.70
N TRP A 95 -27.47 0.37 2.39
CA TRP A 95 -26.41 0.75 1.45
C TRP A 95 -26.23 2.27 1.31
N ARG A 96 -27.32 3.06 1.40
CA ARG A 96 -27.22 4.53 1.39
C ARG A 96 -26.55 5.03 2.66
N TYR A 97 -26.80 4.37 3.78
CA TYR A 97 -26.10 4.65 5.03
C TYR A 97 -24.59 4.37 4.90
N LEU A 98 -24.22 3.22 4.32
CA LEU A 98 -22.82 2.86 4.11
C LEU A 98 -22.11 3.82 3.14
N ALA A 99 -22.74 4.21 2.03
CA ALA A 99 -22.17 5.15 1.06
C ALA A 99 -21.95 6.56 1.64
N GLN A 100 -22.68 6.95 2.68
CA GLN A 100 -22.50 8.23 3.38
C GLN A 100 -21.47 8.16 4.52
N ALA A 101 -21.11 6.96 4.98
CA ALA A 101 -20.27 6.75 6.15
C ALA A 101 -18.78 6.56 5.84
N VAL A 102 -18.40 6.51 4.56
CA VAL A 102 -17.01 6.34 4.11
C VAL A 102 -16.56 7.64 3.44
N ASP A 103 -15.51 8.28 3.96
CA ASP A 103 -14.88 9.46 3.35
C ASP A 103 -14.27 9.11 1.97
N PRO A 104 -14.32 10.01 0.98
CA PRO A 104 -13.83 9.77 -0.38
C PRO A 104 -12.30 9.70 -0.50
#